data_AF-A0A9W6XIF1-F1
#
_entry.id   AF-A0A9W6XIF1-F1
#
_cell.length_a   1.000
_cell.length_b   1.000
_cell.length_c   1.000
_cell.angle_alpha   90.00
_cell.angle_beta   90.00
_cell.angle_gamma   90.00
#
_symmetry.space_group_name_H-M   'P 1'
#
loop_
_entity.id
_entity.type
_entity.pdbx_description
1 polymer ?
#
loop_
_entity_poly.entity_id
_entity_poly.type
_entity_poly.pdbx_seq_one_letter_code
_entity_poly.pdbx_strand_id
1 'polypeptide(L)'
;MSSIPDYGAGLPAQYKTASAGDIKQLGIKKLFRMLILGPSFSGKNNLCMYILKHSPNCYSHLHITARNPDQELYRYLQDKLNGFITIHDPESPPLVDSIRKSKGNGAELVIIDDYSNDKMLMERVFSHYFTRGRHLKLSTICLIHSYFACPKMIRLNAEYVAILKANSKRDLKTVFKDFNIPKSKA
;
A
#
# COMPACT_ATOMS: atom_id res chain seq x y z
N MET A 1 0.51 -32.06 12.46
CA MET A 1 0.46 -32.03 10.97
C MET A 1 1.88 -31.90 10.50
N SER A 2 2.36 -32.85 9.71
CA SER A 2 3.69 -32.80 9.11
C SER A 2 3.80 -31.55 8.24
N SER A 3 4.76 -30.68 8.53
CA SER A 3 5.00 -29.49 7.72
C SER A 3 5.52 -29.95 6.36
N ILE A 4 4.78 -29.64 5.30
CA ILE A 4 5.28 -29.78 3.92
C ILE A 4 6.64 -29.04 3.85
N PRO A 5 7.73 -29.68 3.40
CA PRO A 5 9.02 -29.02 3.27
C PRO A 5 8.93 -27.78 2.38
N ASP A 6 9.60 -26.68 2.77
CA ASP A 6 9.66 -25.47 1.95
C ASP A 6 10.65 -25.66 0.79
N TYR A 7 10.15 -26.17 -0.32
CA TYR A 7 10.93 -26.33 -1.56
C TYR A 7 11.46 -24.99 -2.11
N GLY A 8 10.79 -23.85 -1.81
CA GLY A 8 11.24 -22.53 -2.23
C GLY A 8 12.53 -22.10 -1.53
N ALA A 9 12.68 -22.46 -0.25
CA ALA A 9 13.92 -22.25 0.50
C ALA A 9 15.11 -23.04 -0.09
N GLY A 10 14.86 -24.15 -0.79
CA GLY A 10 15.88 -24.97 -1.46
C GLY A 10 16.37 -24.43 -2.80
N LEU A 11 15.76 -23.37 -3.35
CA LEU A 11 16.14 -22.84 -4.67
C LEU A 11 17.60 -22.31 -4.67
N PRO A 12 18.35 -22.50 -5.76
CA PRO A 12 19.67 -21.88 -5.92
C PRO A 12 19.59 -20.35 -5.84
N ALA A 13 20.64 -19.71 -5.30
CA ALA A 13 20.66 -18.26 -5.04
C ALA A 13 20.36 -17.41 -6.28
N GLN A 14 20.79 -17.85 -7.46
CA GLN A 14 20.54 -17.15 -8.74
C GLN A 14 19.05 -17.05 -9.12
N TYR A 15 18.21 -17.96 -8.62
CA TYR A 15 16.76 -17.94 -8.83
C TYR A 15 15.99 -17.30 -7.66
N LYS A 16 16.66 -17.06 -6.53
CA LYS A 16 16.05 -16.40 -5.38
C LYS A 16 16.01 -14.90 -5.62
N THR A 17 14.80 -14.35 -5.54
CA THR A 17 14.66 -12.90 -5.42
C THR A 17 15.02 -12.51 -3.99
N ALA A 18 15.90 -11.53 -3.81
CA ALA A 18 16.23 -11.03 -2.47
C ALA A 18 14.94 -10.66 -1.71
N SER A 19 14.82 -11.17 -0.48
CA SER A 19 13.77 -10.76 0.46
C SER A 19 13.81 -9.24 0.59
N ALA A 20 12.65 -8.58 0.49
CA ALA A 20 12.57 -7.14 0.67
C ALA A 20 13.00 -6.71 2.08
N GLY A 21 12.90 -7.61 3.08
CA GLY A 21 13.21 -7.33 4.47
C GLY A 21 12.17 -6.45 5.15
N ASP A 22 12.57 -5.80 6.24
CA ASP A 22 11.69 -5.00 7.12
C ASP A 22 12.12 -3.53 7.19
N ILE A 23 11.15 -2.64 7.39
CA ILE A 23 11.35 -1.27 7.83
C ILE A 23 11.47 -1.30 9.35
N LYS A 24 12.70 -1.47 9.85
CA LYS A 24 12.96 -1.72 11.27
C LYS A 24 12.32 -0.70 12.22
N GLN A 25 12.34 0.58 11.86
CA GLN A 25 11.76 1.66 12.70
C GLN A 25 10.24 1.54 12.87
N LEU A 26 9.56 0.93 11.90
CA LEU A 26 8.10 0.80 11.88
C LEU A 26 7.62 -0.61 12.25
N GLY A 27 8.52 -1.59 12.30
CA GLY A 27 8.14 -2.99 12.55
C GLY A 27 7.28 -3.61 11.45
N ILE A 28 7.30 -3.06 10.23
CA ILE A 28 6.54 -3.56 9.08
C ILE A 28 7.47 -4.09 7.99
N LYS A 29 6.96 -4.97 7.13
CA LYS A 29 7.68 -5.46 5.94
C LYS A 29 7.97 -4.30 4.99
N LYS A 30 9.08 -4.34 4.23
CA LYS A 30 9.34 -3.34 3.17
C LYS A 30 8.39 -3.50 2.00
N LEU A 31 8.02 -4.74 1.66
CA LEU A 31 7.03 -5.05 0.64
C LEU A 31 5.70 -5.36 1.32
N PHE A 32 4.73 -4.47 1.14
CA PHE A 32 3.43 -4.58 1.81
C PHE A 32 2.31 -3.90 1.04
N ARG A 33 1.06 -4.23 1.37
CA ARG A 33 -0.14 -3.54 0.93
C ARG A 33 -0.93 -3.13 2.17
N MET A 34 -1.15 -1.82 2.30
CA MET A 34 -1.76 -1.21 3.48
C MET A 34 -3.00 -0.41 3.09
N LEU A 35 -4.03 -0.54 3.91
CA LEU A 35 -5.18 0.36 3.92
C LEU A 35 -5.06 1.30 5.11
N ILE A 36 -5.16 2.60 4.86
CA ILE A 36 -5.29 3.60 5.92
C ILE A 36 -6.73 4.08 5.89
N LEU A 37 -7.50 3.65 6.89
CA LEU A 37 -8.93 3.91 7.03
C LEU A 37 -9.19 5.13 7.92
N GLY A 38 -9.96 6.07 7.38
CA GLY A 38 -10.57 7.13 8.16
C GLY A 38 -11.31 8.16 7.31
N PRO A 39 -12.25 8.93 7.91
CA PRO A 39 -12.94 10.02 7.23
C PRO A 39 -11.97 11.14 6.81
N SER A 40 -12.49 12.17 6.14
CA SER A 40 -11.74 13.40 5.91
C SER A 40 -11.23 13.98 7.23
N PHE A 41 -10.03 14.57 7.20
CA PHE A 41 -9.35 15.15 8.38
C PHE A 41 -9.05 14.17 9.54
N SER A 42 -9.09 12.85 9.30
CA SER A 42 -8.72 11.85 10.32
C SER A 42 -7.21 11.64 10.51
N GLY A 43 -6.38 12.34 9.75
CA GLY A 43 -4.92 12.20 9.81
C GLY A 43 -4.34 11.12 8.87
N LYS A 44 -5.11 10.64 7.89
CA LYS A 44 -4.64 9.60 6.94
C LYS A 44 -3.32 9.99 6.25
N ASN A 45 -3.27 11.21 5.71
CA ASN A 45 -2.09 11.73 5.02
C ASN A 45 -0.92 11.90 6.00
N ASN A 46 -1.19 12.29 7.25
CA ASN A 46 -0.16 12.38 8.29
C ASN A 46 0.45 11.01 8.62
N LEU A 47 -0.34 9.95 8.76
CA LEU A 47 0.20 8.60 8.95
C LEU A 47 1.01 8.13 7.73
N CYS A 48 0.54 8.42 6.51
CA CYS A 48 1.29 8.11 5.29
C CYS A 48 2.66 8.81 5.29
N MET A 49 2.70 10.09 5.65
CA MET A 49 3.95 10.85 5.79
C MET A 49 4.85 10.33 6.90
N TYR A 50 4.27 9.93 8.02
CA TYR A 50 5.01 9.31 9.11
C TYR A 50 5.72 8.04 8.61
N ILE A 51 5.03 7.20 7.83
CA ILE A 51 5.62 6.00 7.22
C ILE A 51 6.77 6.39 6.27
N LEU A 52 6.56 7.35 5.36
CA LEU A 52 7.60 7.82 4.44
C LEU A 52 8.85 8.32 5.18
N LYS A 53 8.67 9.18 6.19
CA LYS A 53 9.75 9.75 6.99
C LYS A 53 10.59 8.69 7.72
N HIS A 54 9.95 7.61 8.18
CA HIS A 54 10.60 6.51 8.89
C HIS A 54 10.97 5.33 7.98
N SER A 55 10.88 5.52 6.66
CA SER A 55 11.34 4.56 5.64
C SER A 55 12.49 5.11 4.77
N PRO A 56 13.52 5.80 5.35
CA PRO A 56 14.59 6.37 4.54
C PRO A 56 15.33 5.27 3.78
N ASN A 57 15.66 5.52 2.51
CA ASN A 57 16.39 4.60 1.64
C ASN A 57 15.75 3.19 1.50
N CYS A 58 14.46 3.05 1.80
CA CYS A 58 13.75 1.77 1.67
C CYS A 58 13.19 1.54 0.26
N TYR A 59 12.83 2.62 -0.42
CA TYR A 59 12.20 2.59 -1.74
C TYR A 59 13.07 3.30 -2.77
N SER A 60 13.20 2.72 -3.95
CA SER A 60 13.94 3.32 -5.06
C SER A 60 13.14 4.38 -5.79
N HIS A 61 11.80 4.35 -5.69
CA HIS A 61 10.91 5.34 -6.29
C HIS A 61 9.58 5.44 -5.55
N LEU A 62 8.97 6.63 -5.58
CA LEU A 62 7.64 6.93 -5.05
C LEU A 62 6.66 7.26 -6.19
N HIS A 63 5.55 6.55 -6.27
CA HIS A 63 4.44 6.83 -7.17
C HIS A 63 3.25 7.36 -6.39
N ILE A 64 2.69 8.48 -6.81
CA ILE A 64 1.48 9.04 -6.22
C ILE A 64 0.39 9.11 -7.30
N THR A 65 -0.75 8.51 -7.01
CA THR A 65 -1.98 8.67 -7.78
C THR A 65 -3.02 9.23 -6.83
N ALA A 66 -3.36 10.50 -7.01
CA ALA A 66 -4.28 11.21 -6.13
C ALA A 66 -5.27 12.03 -6.94
N ARG A 67 -6.54 12.08 -6.53
CA ARG A 67 -7.55 12.94 -7.19
C ARG A 67 -7.19 14.42 -7.17
N ASN A 68 -6.47 14.87 -6.13
CA ASN A 68 -5.91 16.21 -6.05
C ASN A 68 -4.36 16.13 -6.04
N PRO A 69 -3.70 16.02 -7.20
CA PRO A 69 -2.24 15.89 -7.29
C PRO A 69 -1.50 17.15 -6.82
N ASP A 70 -2.18 18.30 -6.87
CA ASP A 70 -1.65 19.64 -6.61
C ASP A 70 -1.71 20.07 -5.14
N GLN A 71 -2.16 19.20 -4.23
CA GLN A 71 -2.22 19.57 -2.82
C GLN A 71 -0.82 19.81 -2.23
N GLU A 72 -0.76 20.69 -1.22
CA GLU A 72 0.48 21.18 -0.60
C GLU A 72 1.48 20.06 -0.25
N LEU A 73 0.96 18.96 0.28
CA LEU A 73 1.76 17.81 0.67
C LEU A 73 2.55 17.19 -0.49
N TYR A 74 1.90 17.06 -1.64
CA TYR A 74 2.48 16.42 -2.81
C TYR A 74 3.45 17.33 -3.53
N ARG A 75 3.17 18.64 -3.55
CA ARG A 75 4.14 19.65 -3.97
C ARG A 75 5.39 19.65 -3.09
N TYR A 76 5.23 19.55 -1.78
CA TYR A 76 6.34 19.41 -0.85
C TYR A 76 7.16 18.14 -1.12
N LEU A 77 6.50 17.00 -1.33
CA LEU A 77 7.21 15.75 -1.66
C LEU A 77 7.93 15.82 -3.02
N GLN A 78 7.32 16.46 -4.03
CA GLN A 78 7.96 16.70 -5.33
C GLN A 78 9.24 17.52 -5.18
N ASP A 79 9.19 18.63 -4.44
CA ASP A 79 10.37 19.47 -4.15
C ASP A 79 11.48 18.68 -3.44
N LYS A 80 11.13 17.85 -2.45
CA LYS A 80 12.12 17.12 -1.65
C LYS A 80 12.69 15.88 -2.33
N LEU A 81 11.89 15.17 -3.12
CA LEU A 81 12.28 13.90 -3.73
C LEU A 81 12.72 14.04 -5.18
N ASN A 82 12.43 15.16 -5.84
CA ASN A 82 12.87 15.45 -7.22
C ASN A 82 12.62 14.26 -8.17
N GLY A 83 13.68 13.72 -8.80
CA GLY A 83 13.58 12.62 -9.76
C GLY A 83 13.17 11.25 -9.18
N PHE A 84 13.01 11.14 -7.86
CA PHE A 84 12.62 9.89 -7.18
C PHE A 84 11.11 9.80 -6.88
N ILE A 85 10.31 10.74 -7.40
CA ILE A 85 8.86 10.74 -7.29
C ILE A 85 8.20 10.95 -8.65
N THR A 86 7.08 10.27 -8.87
CA THR A 86 6.19 10.50 -10.01
C THR A 86 4.77 10.68 -9.49
N ILE A 87 4.17 11.82 -9.80
CA ILE A 87 2.74 12.04 -9.60
C ILE A 87 2.05 11.80 -10.93
N HIS A 88 1.10 10.86 -10.93
CA HIS A 88 0.40 10.42 -12.12
C HIS A 88 -0.84 11.28 -12.37
N ASP A 89 -1.26 11.31 -13.63
CA ASP A 89 -2.50 11.98 -14.05
C ASP A 89 -3.70 11.39 -13.29
N PRO A 90 -4.49 12.22 -12.57
CA PRO A 90 -5.64 11.75 -11.81
C PRO A 90 -6.74 11.12 -12.68
N GLU A 91 -6.87 11.55 -13.94
CA GLU A 91 -7.90 11.07 -14.87
C GLU A 91 -7.47 9.81 -15.61
N SER A 92 -6.17 9.53 -15.66
CA SER A 92 -5.62 8.31 -16.25
C SER A 92 -4.61 7.62 -15.33
N PRO A 93 -5.05 7.05 -14.19
CA PRO A 93 -4.20 6.27 -13.31
C PRO A 93 -3.48 5.14 -14.06
N PRO A 94 -2.16 4.94 -13.82
CA PRO A 94 -1.42 3.88 -14.48
C PRO A 94 -1.93 2.50 -14.06
N LEU A 95 -1.92 1.57 -15.00
CA LEU A 95 -2.10 0.16 -14.71
C LEU A 95 -0.88 -0.36 -13.94
N VAL A 96 -1.07 -1.33 -13.05
CA VAL A 96 0.04 -1.91 -12.25
C VAL A 96 1.23 -2.36 -13.10
N ASP A 97 0.97 -2.92 -14.29
CA ASP A 97 2.00 -3.43 -15.21
C ASP A 97 2.72 -2.33 -16.00
N SER A 98 2.16 -1.11 -16.02
CA SER A 98 2.75 0.05 -16.69
C SER A 98 3.73 0.81 -15.81
N ILE A 99 3.76 0.54 -14.49
CA ILE A 99 4.74 1.12 -13.58
C ILE A 99 6.13 0.59 -13.97
N ARG A 100 6.91 1.47 -14.59
CA ARG A 100 8.28 1.15 -15.02
C ARG A 100 9.17 1.05 -13.80
N LYS A 101 9.81 -0.11 -13.63
CA LYS A 101 10.83 -0.29 -12.60
C LYS A 101 11.97 0.70 -12.79
N SER A 102 12.28 1.42 -11.72
CA SER A 102 13.49 2.21 -11.57
C SER A 102 14.74 1.33 -11.79
N LYS A 103 15.83 1.98 -12.22
CA LYS A 103 17.11 1.29 -12.41
C LYS A 103 17.61 0.80 -11.05
N GLY A 104 17.76 -0.51 -10.90
CA GLY A 104 18.06 -1.14 -9.62
C GLY A 104 16.83 -1.90 -9.15
N ASN A 105 16.97 -3.19 -8.91
CA ASN A 105 15.89 -4.13 -8.59
C ASN A 105 15.29 -3.90 -7.17
N GLY A 106 15.20 -2.65 -6.71
CA GLY A 106 14.68 -2.22 -5.42
C GLY A 106 13.15 -2.33 -5.34
N ALA A 107 12.62 -2.16 -4.13
CA ALA A 107 11.18 -2.00 -3.95
C ALA A 107 10.78 -0.56 -4.21
N GLU A 108 9.56 -0.35 -4.70
CA GLU A 108 8.98 0.98 -4.92
C GLU A 108 7.70 1.11 -4.10
N LEU A 109 7.27 2.34 -3.86
CA LEU A 109 6.07 2.63 -3.08
C LEU A 109 5.04 3.34 -3.95
N VAL A 110 3.80 2.88 -3.89
CA VAL A 110 2.64 3.47 -4.54
C VAL A 110 1.70 4.00 -3.48
N ILE A 111 1.30 5.26 -3.59
CA ILE A 111 0.27 5.91 -2.78
C ILE A 111 -0.95 6.17 -3.67
N ILE A 112 -2.09 5.64 -3.25
CA ILE A 112 -3.40 5.88 -3.86
C ILE A 112 -4.23 6.72 -2.89
N ASP A 113 -4.58 7.95 -3.28
CA ASP A 113 -5.27 8.91 -2.42
C ASP A 113 -6.59 9.42 -3.03
N ASP A 114 -7.61 9.51 -2.19
CA ASP A 114 -8.92 10.10 -2.50
C ASP A 114 -9.69 9.45 -3.68
N TYR A 115 -9.46 8.16 -3.94
CA TYR A 115 -10.23 7.37 -4.93
C TYR A 115 -11.34 6.50 -4.34
N SER A 116 -11.62 6.60 -3.03
CA SER A 116 -12.55 5.68 -2.34
C SER A 116 -13.95 5.61 -2.96
N ASN A 117 -14.41 6.70 -3.56
CA ASN A 117 -15.74 6.80 -4.16
C ASN A 117 -15.77 6.34 -5.63
N ASP A 118 -14.60 6.19 -6.27
CA ASP A 118 -14.49 5.74 -7.65
C ASP A 118 -14.44 4.20 -7.72
N LYS A 119 -15.62 3.58 -7.70
CA LYS A 119 -15.74 2.12 -7.71
C LYS A 119 -15.07 1.48 -8.93
N MET A 120 -15.15 2.12 -10.10
CA MET A 120 -14.62 1.55 -11.33
C MET A 120 -13.09 1.49 -11.28
N LEU A 121 -12.43 2.58 -10.91
CA LEU A 121 -10.97 2.60 -10.78
C LEU A 121 -10.50 1.71 -9.63
N MET A 122 -11.21 1.72 -8.49
CA MET A 122 -10.89 0.85 -7.35
C MET A 122 -10.95 -0.63 -7.72
N GLU A 123 -11.95 -1.06 -8.51
CA GLU A 123 -12.09 -2.44 -8.93
C GLU A 123 -11.16 -2.84 -10.08
N ARG A 124 -11.06 -2.01 -11.13
CA ARG A 124 -10.40 -2.40 -12.39
C ARG A 124 -8.92 -2.03 -12.46
N VAL A 125 -8.49 -1.05 -11.66
CA VAL A 125 -7.11 -0.55 -11.69
C VAL A 125 -6.42 -0.82 -10.36
N PHE A 126 -6.94 -0.25 -9.27
CA PHE A 126 -6.26 -0.28 -7.98
C PHE A 126 -6.24 -1.67 -7.32
N SER A 127 -7.25 -2.52 -7.59
CA SER A 127 -7.24 -3.91 -7.11
C SER A 127 -6.02 -4.71 -7.61
N HIS A 128 -5.48 -4.37 -8.79
CA HIS A 128 -4.32 -5.05 -9.36
C HIS A 128 -3.02 -4.71 -8.62
N TYR A 129 -2.92 -3.53 -8.01
CA TYR A 129 -1.80 -3.18 -7.12
C TYR A 129 -1.80 -4.07 -5.87
N PHE A 130 -2.97 -4.43 -5.36
CA PHE A 130 -3.12 -5.30 -4.20
C PHE A 130 -2.92 -6.77 -4.55
N THR A 131 -3.31 -7.24 -5.73
CA THR A 131 -3.14 -8.66 -6.09
C THR A 131 -1.77 -8.97 -6.68
N ARG A 132 -1.29 -8.11 -7.59
CA ARG A 132 -0.12 -8.39 -8.45
C ARG A 132 1.09 -7.51 -8.17
N GLY A 133 0.92 -6.36 -7.52
CA GLY A 133 2.01 -5.39 -7.26
C GLY A 133 3.26 -6.00 -6.61
N ARG A 134 3.09 -7.00 -5.74
CA ARG A 134 4.21 -7.72 -5.11
C ARG A 134 5.18 -8.36 -6.08
N HIS A 135 4.71 -8.84 -7.25
CA HIS A 135 5.56 -9.45 -8.28
C HIS A 135 6.44 -8.40 -8.98
N LEU A 136 6.02 -7.14 -8.91
CA LEU A 136 6.75 -5.98 -9.41
C LEU A 136 7.55 -5.27 -8.30
N LYS A 137 7.57 -5.81 -7.07
CA LYS A 137 8.16 -5.18 -5.86
C LYS A 137 7.52 -3.83 -5.51
N LEU A 138 6.25 -3.66 -5.83
CA LEU A 138 5.47 -2.50 -5.45
C LEU A 138 4.84 -2.72 -4.09
N SER A 139 5.18 -1.84 -3.16
CA SER A 139 4.40 -1.65 -1.94
C SER A 139 3.30 -0.65 -2.21
N THR A 140 2.14 -0.83 -1.59
CA THR A 140 0.96 -0.02 -1.88
C THR A 140 0.33 0.47 -0.59
N ILE A 141 0.13 1.78 -0.49
CA ILE A 141 -0.70 2.41 0.54
C ILE A 141 -1.93 2.97 -0.16
N CYS A 142 -3.12 2.57 0.28
CA CYS A 142 -4.37 3.15 -0.20
C CYS A 142 -5.10 3.84 0.96
N LEU A 143 -5.36 5.13 0.78
CA LEU A 143 -6.04 5.99 1.74
C LEU A 143 -7.55 5.88 1.48
N ILE A 144 -8.28 5.25 2.41
CA ILE A 144 -9.70 4.92 2.21
C ILE A 144 -10.63 5.57 3.25
N HIS A 145 -11.82 5.98 2.80
CA HIS A 145 -12.85 6.57 3.66
C HIS A 145 -13.75 5.54 4.34
N SER A 146 -14.04 4.42 3.66
CA SER A 146 -14.85 3.33 4.18
C SER A 146 -14.27 1.99 3.78
N TYR A 147 -14.06 1.13 4.77
CA TYR A 147 -13.60 -0.24 4.57
C TYR A 147 -14.73 -1.13 4.02
N PHE A 148 -15.97 -0.87 4.40
CA PHE A 148 -17.12 -1.56 3.82
C PHE A 148 -17.28 -1.29 2.32
N ALA A 149 -17.06 -0.04 1.89
CA ALA A 149 -17.18 0.34 0.47
C ALA A 149 -15.97 -0.07 -0.38
N CYS A 150 -14.83 -0.33 0.24
CA CYS A 150 -13.61 -0.76 -0.45
C CYS A 150 -13.82 -2.15 -1.10
N PRO A 151 -13.41 -2.36 -2.37
CA PRO A 151 -13.57 -3.65 -3.04
C PRO A 151 -12.97 -4.82 -2.27
N LYS A 152 -13.68 -5.94 -2.24
CA LYS A 152 -13.27 -7.16 -1.54
C LYS A 152 -11.85 -7.61 -1.92
N MET A 153 -11.49 -7.50 -3.19
CA MET A 153 -10.15 -7.86 -3.70
C MET A 153 -9.04 -7.03 -3.05
N ILE A 154 -9.26 -5.73 -2.81
CA ILE A 154 -8.28 -4.88 -2.13
C ILE A 154 -8.17 -5.29 -0.67
N ARG A 155 -9.31 -5.45 0.01
CA ARG A 155 -9.37 -5.74 1.45
C ARG A 155 -8.72 -7.05 1.84
N LEU A 156 -9.04 -8.14 1.15
CA LEU A 156 -8.52 -9.47 1.46
C LEU A 156 -7.04 -9.64 1.09
N ASN A 157 -6.49 -8.74 0.26
CA ASN A 157 -5.08 -8.76 -0.12
C ASN A 157 -4.23 -7.71 0.62
N ALA A 158 -4.84 -6.91 1.51
CA ALA A 158 -4.12 -5.99 2.37
C ALA A 158 -3.52 -6.77 3.56
N GLU A 159 -2.21 -6.62 3.80
CA GLU A 159 -1.57 -7.18 5.00
C GLU A 159 -1.73 -6.28 6.21
N TYR A 160 -1.89 -4.98 6.00
CA TYR A 160 -2.02 -4.00 7.07
C TYR A 160 -3.28 -3.16 6.90
N VAL A 161 -3.99 -2.93 8.00
CA VAL A 161 -5.10 -1.97 8.06
C VAL A 161 -4.87 -1.06 9.25
N ALA A 162 -4.57 0.21 8.99
CA ALA A 162 -4.49 1.25 9.99
C ALA A 162 -5.84 1.96 10.10
N ILE A 163 -6.48 1.87 11.26
CA ILE A 163 -7.78 2.51 11.50
C ILE A 163 -7.54 3.74 12.37
N LEU A 164 -7.52 4.92 11.76
CA LEU A 164 -7.32 6.18 12.50
C LEU A 164 -8.60 6.62 13.20
N LYS A 165 -9.72 6.51 12.49
CA LYS A 165 -11.05 6.78 13.03
C LYS A 165 -12.09 5.94 12.30
N ALA A 166 -12.75 5.06 13.03
CA ALA A 166 -13.85 4.25 12.49
C ALA A 166 -15.19 4.93 12.78
N ASN A 167 -15.65 5.78 11.85
CA ASN A 167 -16.95 6.42 12.00
C ASN A 167 -18.13 5.44 11.93
N SER A 168 -17.96 4.30 11.24
CA SER A 168 -19.02 3.34 11.01
C SER A 168 -18.79 2.04 11.78
N LYS A 169 -19.77 1.65 12.60
CA LYS A 169 -19.83 0.30 13.20
C LYS A 169 -19.78 -0.79 12.12
N ARG A 170 -20.28 -0.50 10.91
CA ARG A 170 -20.24 -1.44 9.78
C ARG A 170 -18.82 -1.69 9.30
N ASP A 171 -17.97 -0.66 9.25
CA ASP A 171 -16.56 -0.81 8.87
C ASP A 171 -15.87 -1.75 9.85
N LEU A 172 -15.98 -1.50 11.16
CA LEU A 172 -15.38 -2.35 12.20
C LEU A 172 -15.87 -3.80 12.10
N LYS A 173 -17.20 -4.01 12.04
CA LYS A 173 -17.77 -5.36 11.88
C LYS A 173 -17.21 -6.08 10.66
N THR A 174 -16.94 -5.36 9.58
CA THR A 174 -16.43 -5.97 8.35
C THR A 174 -14.94 -6.27 8.46
N VAL A 175 -14.14 -5.40 9.07
CA VAL A 175 -12.74 -5.68 9.40
C VAL A 175 -12.62 -6.94 10.25
N PHE A 176 -13.41 -7.08 11.31
CA PHE A 176 -13.39 -8.27 12.17
C PHE A 176 -13.86 -9.56 11.48
N LYS A 177 -14.65 -9.45 10.40
CA LYS A 177 -15.06 -10.60 9.60
C LYS A 177 -13.98 -11.03 8.61
N ASP A 178 -13.29 -10.06 8.02
CA ASP A 178 -12.29 -10.33 6.99
C ASP A 178 -10.94 -10.74 7.59
N PHE A 179 -10.55 -10.15 8.72
CA PHE A 179 -9.28 -10.45 9.39
C PHE A 179 -9.47 -11.42 10.54
N ASN A 180 -8.66 -12.48 10.54
CA ASN A 180 -8.55 -13.39 11.68
C ASN A 180 -7.66 -12.77 12.77
N ILE A 181 -8.19 -11.77 13.46
CA ILE A 181 -7.49 -11.10 14.56
C ILE A 181 -7.53 -12.06 15.76
N PRO A 182 -6.38 -12.56 16.24
CA PRO A 182 -6.35 -13.36 17.46
C PRO A 182 -6.94 -12.51 18.58
N LYS A 183 -7.96 -13.02 19.28
CA LYS A 183 -8.42 -12.38 20.52
C LYS A 183 -7.24 -12.45 21.49
N SER A 184 -6.54 -11.34 21.71
CA SER A 184 -5.62 -11.24 22.82
C SER A 184 -6.43 -11.50 24.09
N LYS A 185 -5.92 -12.38 24.97
CA LYS A 185 -6.48 -12.50 26.32
C LYS A 185 -6.35 -11.12 26.96
N ALA A 186 -7.48 -10.45 27.17
CA ALA A 186 -7.57 -9.23 27.96
C ALA A 186 -7.37 -9.58 29.43
#